data_AF-A0A820C561-F1
#
_entry.id   AF-A0A820C561-F1
#
_cell.length_a   1.000
_cell.length_b   1.000
_cell.length_c   1.000
_cell.angle_alpha   90.00
_cell.angle_beta   90.00
_cell.angle_gamma   90.00
#
_symmetry.space_group_name_H-M   'P 1'
#
loop_
_entity.id
_entity.type
_entity.pdbx_description
1 polymer ?
#
loop_
_entity_poly.entity_id
_entity_poly.type
_entity_poly.pdbx_seq_one_letter_code
_entity_poly.pdbx_strand_id
1 'polypeptide(L)'
;MTTSSIYSQVIFIGIAGPSGCGKTSYATHLVNHLHSPFNIIQLDHFFYRKISINHPILGRIESEEEPETLHVERLLKLLRQIKHEPEKITAYHRKDISIKVNKYIFVIVEGFILFALSDELTNMFDIRIFFES
;
A
#
# COMPACT_ATOMS: atom_id res chain seq x y z
N MET A 1 27.40 -10.34 25.28
CA MET A 1 26.19 -9.49 25.41
C MET A 1 25.32 -9.76 24.21
N THR A 2 24.31 -10.60 24.37
CA THR A 2 23.35 -10.95 23.31
C THR A 2 22.43 -9.76 23.09
N THR A 3 22.59 -9.10 21.95
CA THR A 3 21.67 -8.08 21.45
C THR A 3 20.30 -8.72 21.31
N SER A 4 19.40 -8.40 22.25
CA SER A 4 17.99 -8.75 22.14
C SER A 4 17.45 -8.10 20.87
N SER A 5 17.15 -8.91 19.87
CA SER A 5 16.43 -8.49 18.67
C SER A 5 15.03 -8.06 19.14
N ILE A 6 14.83 -6.75 19.27
CA ILE A 6 13.52 -6.18 19.55
C ILE A 6 12.76 -6.29 18.22
N TYR A 7 12.05 -7.39 18.04
CA TYR A 7 11.24 -7.61 16.85
C TYR A 7 10.23 -6.46 16.72
N SER A 8 10.42 -5.63 15.70
CA SER A 8 9.45 -4.59 15.35
C SER A 8 8.26 -5.25 14.66
N GLN A 9 7.08 -5.16 15.26
CA GLN A 9 5.87 -5.69 14.62
C GLN A 9 5.43 -4.74 13.50
N VAL A 10 5.38 -5.25 12.26
CA VAL A 10 4.85 -4.49 11.12
C VAL A 10 3.32 -4.47 11.19
N ILE A 11 2.74 -3.28 11.07
CA ILE A 11 1.29 -3.04 11.01
C ILE A 11 0.97 -2.43 9.65
N PHE A 12 0.20 -3.15 8.83
CA PHE A 12 -0.27 -2.68 7.54
C PHE A 12 -1.64 -2.01 7.68
N ILE A 13 -1.72 -0.76 7.22
CA ILE A 13 -2.94 0.02 7.15
C ILE A 13 -3.30 0.20 5.68
N GLY A 14 -4.42 -0.39 5.26
CA GLY A 14 -4.98 -0.21 3.93
C GLY A 14 -6.02 0.90 3.91
N ILE A 15 -6.02 1.73 2.86
CA ILE A 15 -6.97 2.82 2.68
C ILE A 15 -7.57 2.74 1.27
N ALA A 16 -8.87 2.44 1.19
CA ALA A 16 -9.58 2.25 -0.07
C ALA A 16 -10.70 3.28 -0.28
N GLY A 17 -11.14 3.47 -1.53
CA GLY A 17 -12.23 4.38 -1.89
C GLY A 17 -12.02 5.12 -3.22
N PRO A 18 -13.06 5.74 -3.79
CA PRO A 18 -13.04 6.32 -5.13
C PRO A 18 -12.00 7.44 -5.30
N SER A 19 -11.62 7.76 -6.54
CA SER A 19 -10.72 8.89 -6.79
C SER A 19 -11.32 10.21 -6.26
N GLY A 20 -10.47 11.12 -5.78
CA GLY A 20 -10.91 12.43 -5.29
C GLY A 20 -11.56 12.48 -3.89
N CYS A 21 -11.78 11.35 -3.20
CA CYS A 21 -12.41 11.36 -1.87
C CYS A 21 -11.49 11.71 -0.68
N GLY A 22 -10.22 12.09 -0.94
CA GLY A 22 -9.28 12.56 0.10
C GLY A 22 -8.38 11.49 0.73
N LYS A 23 -8.37 10.25 0.22
CA LYS A 23 -7.51 9.14 0.72
C LYS A 23 -6.04 9.52 0.83
N THR A 24 -5.45 10.07 -0.22
CA THR A 24 -4.01 10.40 -0.26
C THR A 24 -3.66 11.46 0.79
N SER A 25 -4.53 12.46 0.97
CA SER A 25 -4.37 13.46 2.01
C SER A 25 -4.40 12.82 3.41
N TYR A 26 -5.40 11.97 3.68
CA TYR A 26 -5.52 11.27 4.95
C TYR A 26 -4.34 10.31 5.21
N ALA A 27 -3.92 9.54 4.20
CA ALA A 27 -2.76 8.66 4.23
C ALA A 27 -1.47 9.44 4.54
N THR A 28 -1.31 10.63 3.97
CA THR A 28 -0.17 11.53 4.23
C THR A 28 -0.15 11.99 5.67
N HIS A 29 -1.30 12.40 6.21
CA HIS A 29 -1.42 12.76 7.62
C HIS A 29 -1.10 11.57 8.54
N LEU A 30 -1.57 10.37 8.20
CA LEU A 30 -1.25 9.14 8.95
C LEU A 30 0.23 8.81 8.95
N VAL A 31 0.90 8.86 7.79
CA VAL A 31 2.36 8.61 7.68
C VAL A 31 3.13 9.55 8.61
N ASN A 32 2.79 10.83 8.61
CA ASN A 32 3.45 11.83 9.45
C ASN A 32 3.15 11.63 10.94
N HIS A 33 1.88 11.39 11.28
CA HIS A 33 1.43 11.25 12.66
C HIS A 33 1.94 9.97 13.33
N LEU A 34 1.97 8.85 12.60
CA LEU A 34 2.48 7.57 13.07
C LEU A 34 4.00 7.45 12.94
N HIS A 35 4.67 8.49 12.45
CA HIS A 35 6.10 8.49 12.15
C HIS A 35 6.53 7.27 11.33
N SER A 36 5.73 6.95 10.31
CA SER A 36 6.02 5.82 9.42
C SER A 36 7.39 6.02 8.76
N PRO A 37 8.27 5.00 8.80
CA PRO A 37 9.54 5.07 8.10
C PRO A 37 9.36 4.97 6.58
N PHE A 38 8.20 4.50 6.11
CA PHE A 38 7.83 4.40 4.70
C PHE A 38 7.01 5.60 4.24
N ASN A 39 7.21 5.98 2.98
CA ASN A 39 6.23 6.76 2.24
C ASN A 39 4.98 5.90 1.97
N ILE A 40 3.88 6.56 1.59
CA ILE A 40 2.64 5.87 1.18
C ILE A 40 2.95 4.96 -0.01
N ILE A 41 2.50 3.71 0.05
CA ILE A 41 2.49 2.80 -1.10
C ILE A 41 1.18 3.01 -1.85
N GLN A 42 1.25 3.59 -3.04
CA GLN A 42 0.06 3.85 -3.86
C GLN A 42 -0.16 2.70 -4.83
N LEU A 43 -1.36 2.14 -4.83
CA LEU A 43 -1.78 1.07 -5.74
C LEU A 43 -1.58 1.48 -7.21
N ASP A 44 -1.73 2.77 -7.50
CA ASP A 44 -1.60 3.33 -8.84
C ASP A 44 -0.21 3.07 -9.46
N HIS A 45 0.83 2.89 -8.64
CA HIS A 45 2.18 2.53 -9.10
C HIS A 45 2.31 1.08 -9.60
N PHE A 46 1.27 0.26 -9.44
CA PHE A 46 1.26 -1.15 -9.84
C PHE A 46 0.46 -1.42 -11.12
N PHE A 47 -0.15 -0.38 -11.71
CA PHE A 47 -0.68 -0.46 -13.07
C PHE A 47 0.45 -0.60 -14.09
N TYR A 48 0.26 -1.44 -15.11
CA TYR A 48 1.35 -1.75 -16.06
C TYR A 48 0.97 -1.72 -17.53
N ARG A 49 -0.32 -1.64 -17.85
CA ARG A 49 -0.80 -1.56 -19.24
C ARG A 49 -2.19 -0.97 -19.31
N LYS A 50 -2.55 -0.52 -20.50
CA LYS A 50 -3.95 -0.29 -20.88
C LYS A 50 -4.51 -1.55 -21.52
N ILE A 51 -5.82 -1.76 -21.37
CA ILE A 51 -6.54 -2.76 -22.15
C ILE A 51 -7.75 -2.13 -22.85
N SER A 52 -8.07 -2.69 -24.01
CA SER A 52 -9.24 -2.29 -24.78
C SER A 52 -10.50 -2.84 -24.14
N ILE A 53 -11.43 -1.95 -23.75
CA ILE A 53 -12.72 -2.31 -23.16
C ILE A 53 -13.88 -1.72 -23.97
N ASN A 54 -15.06 -2.32 -23.83
CA ASN A 54 -16.30 -1.77 -24.36
C ASN A 54 -17.02 -0.98 -23.26
N HIS A 55 -16.84 0.34 -23.25
CA HIS A 55 -17.51 1.22 -22.30
C HIS A 55 -18.97 1.47 -22.73
N PRO A 56 -19.96 1.40 -21.82
CA PRO A 56 -21.38 1.46 -22.16
C PRO A 56 -21.80 2.77 -22.86
N ILE A 57 -21.08 3.86 -22.63
CA ILE A 57 -21.40 5.19 -23.19
C ILE A 57 -20.40 5.61 -24.28
N LEU A 58 -19.14 5.20 -24.15
CA LEU A 58 -18.04 5.75 -24.96
C LEU A 58 -17.64 4.81 -26.10
N GLY A 59 -18.25 3.61 -26.17
CA GLY A 59 -17.85 2.57 -27.09
C GLY A 59 -16.49 1.99 -26.69
N ARG A 60 -15.68 1.61 -27.69
CA ARG A 60 -14.38 0.98 -27.45
C ARG A 60 -13.35 2.01 -27.00
N ILE A 61 -12.81 1.85 -25.80
CA ILE A 61 -11.78 2.74 -25.21
C ILE A 61 -10.60 1.93 -24.66
N GLU A 62 -9.48 2.59 -24.42
CA GLU A 62 -8.35 2.02 -23.68
C GLU A 62 -8.46 2.42 -22.20
N SER A 63 -8.59 1.44 -21.31
CA SER A 63 -8.73 1.63 -19.86
C SER A 63 -7.48 1.16 -19.11
N GLU A 64 -7.08 1.91 -18.08
CA GLU A 64 -6.04 1.52 -17.13
C GLU A 64 -6.61 1.01 -15.81
N GLU A 65 -7.91 1.17 -15.56
CA GLU A 65 -8.50 0.96 -14.23
C GLU A 65 -9.05 -0.45 -13.99
N GLU A 66 -8.92 -1.33 -14.99
CA GLU A 66 -9.40 -2.71 -14.88
C GLU A 66 -8.54 -3.53 -13.91
N PRO A 67 -9.10 -4.41 -13.07
CA PRO A 67 -8.29 -5.23 -12.16
C PRO A 67 -7.14 -6.01 -12.84
N GLU A 68 -7.31 -6.41 -14.10
CA GLU A 68 -6.32 -7.15 -14.89
C GLU A 68 -5.11 -6.32 -15.35
N THR A 69 -5.19 -4.99 -15.28
CA THR A 69 -4.10 -4.06 -15.60
C THR A 69 -3.18 -3.83 -14.40
N LEU A 70 -3.48 -4.44 -13.24
CA LEU A 70 -2.67 -4.37 -12.01
C LEU A 70 -1.75 -5.58 -11.84
N HIS A 71 -0.50 -5.31 -11.47
CA HIS A 71 0.40 -6.36 -10.98
C HIS A 71 0.20 -6.62 -9.48
N VAL A 72 -0.91 -7.24 -9.11
CA VAL A 72 -1.24 -7.58 -7.71
C VAL A 72 -0.12 -8.39 -7.05
N GLU A 73 0.48 -9.34 -7.76
CA GLU A 73 1.62 -10.14 -7.26
C GLU A 73 2.85 -9.29 -6.91
N ARG A 74 3.10 -8.20 -7.64
CA ARG A 74 4.23 -7.31 -7.32
C ARG A 74 3.97 -6.55 -6.01
N LEU A 75 2.73 -6.12 -5.77
CA LEU A 75 2.33 -5.50 -4.51
C LEU A 75 2.43 -6.50 -3.36
N LEU A 76 1.83 -7.69 -3.50
CA LEU A 76 1.92 -8.76 -2.49
C LEU A 76 3.36 -9.11 -2.15
N LYS A 77 4.23 -9.25 -3.16
CA LYS A 77 5.66 -9.51 -2.94
C LYS A 77 6.31 -8.41 -2.12
N LEU A 78 6.06 -7.14 -2.44
CA LEU A 78 6.58 -6.01 -1.67
C LEU A 78 6.09 -6.03 -0.22
N LEU A 79 4.79 -6.23 0.02
CA LEU A 79 4.22 -6.26 1.37
C LEU A 79 4.79 -7.44 2.19
N ARG A 80 4.94 -8.62 1.57
CA ARG A 80 5.59 -9.77 2.21
C ARG A 80 7.06 -9.47 2.54
N GLN A 81 7.81 -8.82 1.66
CA GLN A 81 9.19 -8.41 1.92
C GLN A 81 9.28 -7.42 3.07
N ILE A 82 8.41 -6.41 3.12
CA ILE A 82 8.34 -5.46 4.23
C ILE A 82 7.99 -6.17 5.53
N LYS A 83 7.06 -7.14 5.51
CA LYS A 83 6.67 -7.91 6.70
C LYS A 83 7.83 -8.71 7.30
N HIS A 84 8.74 -9.24 6.48
CA HIS A 84 9.84 -10.09 6.92
C HIS A 84 11.16 -9.33 7.16
N GLU A 85 11.46 -8.32 6.34
CA GLU A 85 12.71 -7.57 6.35
C GLU A 85 12.48 -6.03 6.37
N PRO A 86 11.68 -5.48 7.29
CA PRO A 86 11.26 -4.07 7.22
C PRO A 86 12.43 -3.07 7.29
N GLU A 87 13.48 -3.37 8.06
CA GLU A 87 14.69 -2.54 8.17
C GLU A 87 15.43 -2.40 6.84
N LYS A 88 15.59 -3.52 6.13
CA LYS A 88 16.30 -3.58 4.84
C LYS A 88 15.53 -2.84 3.75
N ILE A 89 14.21 -3.03 3.69
CA ILE A 89 13.37 -2.34 2.70
C ILE A 89 13.29 -0.84 3.02
N THR A 90 13.22 -0.45 4.30
CA THR A 90 13.29 0.96 4.71
C THR A 90 14.60 1.60 4.27
N ALA A 91 15.74 0.99 4.59
CA ALA A 91 17.06 1.51 4.24
C ALA A 91 17.25 1.67 2.72
N TYR A 92 16.59 0.83 1.92
CA TYR A 92 16.59 0.96 0.46
C TYR A 92 15.81 2.18 -0.02
N HIS A 93 14.63 2.44 0.54
CA HIS A 93 13.73 3.51 0.08
C HIS A 93 13.96 4.88 0.77
N ARG A 94 14.44 4.90 2.02
CA ARG A 94 14.58 6.08 2.90
C ARG A 94 15.87 5.98 3.72
N LYS A 95 17.00 6.34 3.11
CA LYS A 95 18.35 6.24 3.71
C LYS A 95 18.59 7.19 4.88
N ASP A 96 17.75 8.22 4.98
CA ASP A 96 17.77 9.27 6.01
C ASP A 96 17.06 8.84 7.31
N ILE A 97 16.32 7.74 7.28
CA ILE A 97 15.56 7.26 8.44
C ILE A 97 16.23 6.02 9.02
N SER A 98 16.70 6.16 10.27
CA SER A 98 16.90 4.99 11.12
C SER A 98 15.54 4.64 11.72
N ILE A 99 15.13 3.36 11.60
CA ILE A 99 14.02 2.85 12.40
C ILE A 99 14.48 2.95 13.85
N LYS A 100 14.10 4.03 14.54
CA LYS A 100 14.27 4.12 15.99
C LYS A 100 13.61 2.86 16.56
N VAL A 101 14.21 2.31 17.61
CA VAL A 101 13.67 1.14 18.34
C VAL A 101 12.25 1.48 18.80
N ASN A 102 11.27 1.20 17.95
CA ASN A 102 9.87 1.41 18.17
C ASN A 102 9.24 0.03 18.05
N LYS A 103 8.30 -0.27 18.94
CA LYS A 103 7.70 -1.60 19.00
C LYS A 103 6.94 -1.94 17.70
N TYR A 104 6.50 -0.92 16.97
CA TYR A 104 5.66 -1.04 15.77
C TYR A 104 6.23 -0.27 14.58
N ILE A 105 6.13 -0.86 13.39
CA ILE A 105 6.43 -0.25 12.10
C ILE A 105 5.13 -0.14 11.31
N PHE A 106 4.65 1.09 11.12
CA PHE A 106 3.44 1.34 10.34
C PHE A 106 3.78 1.42 8.85
N VAL A 107 2.98 0.75 8.03
CA VAL A 107 3.07 0.78 6.56
C VAL A 107 1.70 1.11 6.01
N ILE A 108 1.60 2.22 5.29
CA ILE A 108 0.34 2.73 4.76
C ILE A 108 0.28 2.42 3.27
N VAL A 109 -0.80 1.77 2.84
CA VAL A 109 -1.09 1.48 1.43
C VAL A 109 -2.43 2.10 1.07
N GLU A 110 -2.52 2.80 -0.05
CA GLU A 110 -3.78 3.33 -0.56
C GLU A 110 -4.09 2.88 -1.98
N GLY A 111 -5.39 2.86 -2.36
CA GLY A 111 -5.80 2.60 -3.74
C GLY A 111 -7.32 2.49 -3.89
N PHE A 112 -7.86 2.74 -5.08
CA PHE A 112 -9.32 2.84 -5.23
C PHE A 112 -10.07 1.50 -5.07
N ILE A 113 -9.50 0.40 -5.56
CA ILE A 113 -10.04 -0.98 -5.46
C ILE A 113 -9.21 -1.89 -4.56
N LEU A 114 -8.41 -1.32 -3.64
CA LEU A 114 -7.41 -2.06 -2.86
C LEU A 114 -7.94 -3.34 -2.18
N PHE A 115 -9.17 -3.31 -1.67
CA PHE A 115 -9.80 -4.44 -0.97
C PHE A 115 -10.69 -5.33 -1.87
N ALA A 116 -10.79 -5.02 -3.16
CA ALA A 116 -11.57 -5.80 -4.12
C ALA A 116 -10.70 -6.68 -5.02
N LEU A 117 -9.36 -6.55 -4.94
CA LEU A 117 -8.43 -7.24 -5.84
C LEU A 117 -8.27 -8.73 -5.52
N SER A 118 -8.14 -9.09 -4.24
CA SER A 118 -8.11 -10.48 -3.78
C SER A 118 -8.27 -10.57 -2.26
N ASP A 119 -8.76 -11.71 -1.77
CA ASP A 119 -8.80 -12.02 -0.34
C ASP A 119 -7.38 -12.03 0.26
N GLU A 120 -6.40 -12.54 -0.49
CA GLU A 120 -5.02 -12.59 -0.04
C GLU A 120 -4.45 -11.20 0.24
N LEU A 121 -4.60 -10.27 -0.70
CA LEU A 121 -4.13 -8.90 -0.51
C LEU A 121 -4.90 -8.22 0.62
N THR A 122 -6.22 -8.41 0.67
CA THR A 122 -7.07 -7.83 1.72
C THR A 122 -6.67 -8.32 3.11
N ASN A 123 -6.31 -9.59 3.24
CA ASN A 123 -5.87 -10.22 4.50
C ASN A 123 -4.44 -9.85 4.92
N MET A 124 -3.68 -9.13 4.09
CA MET A 124 -2.40 -8.55 4.52
C MET A 124 -2.57 -7.35 5.45
N PHE A 125 -3.73 -6.68 5.44
CA PHE A 125 -3.98 -5.46 6.20
C PHE A 125 -4.55 -5.74 7.60
N ASP A 126 -3.87 -5.24 8.62
CA ASP A 126 -4.30 -5.29 10.02
C ASP A 126 -5.42 -4.27 10.29
N ILE A 127 -5.39 -3.13 9.59
CA ILE A 127 -6.42 -2.09 9.64
C ILE A 127 -6.87 -1.78 8.22
N ARG A 128 -8.18 -1.74 8.01
CA ARG A 128 -8.80 -1.44 6.71
C ARG A 128 -9.71 -0.24 6.86
N ILE A 129 -9.43 0.83 6.12
CA ILE A 129 -10.21 2.07 6.12
C ILE A 129 -10.82 2.24 4.75
N PHE A 130 -12.13 2.44 4.68
CA PHE A 130 -12.84 2.71 3.43
C PHE A 130 -13.43 4.11 3.48
N PHE A 131 -13.16 4.89 2.44
CA PHE A 131 -13.76 6.20 2.22
C PHE A 131 -14.96 6.04 1.30
N GLU A 132 -16.12 6.47 1.78
CA GLU A 132 -17.33 6.62 1.00
C GLU A 132 -17.56 8.12 0.75
N SER A 133 -17.98 8.48 -0.46
CA SER A 133 -18.26 9.85 -0.89
C SER A 133 -19.68 9.97 -1.39
#